data_AF-A0A7X6A815-F1
#
_entry.id   AF-A0A7X6A815-F1
#
_cell.length_a   1.000
_cell.length_b   1.000
_cell.length_c   1.000
_cell.angle_alpha   90.00
_cell.angle_beta   90.00
_cell.angle_gamma   90.00
#
_symmetry.space_group_name_H-M   'P 1'
#
loop_
_entity.id
_entity.type
_entity.pdbx_description
1 polymer ?
#
loop_
_entity_poly.entity_id
_entity_poly.type
_entity_poly.pdbx_seq_one_letter_code
_entity_poly.pdbx_strand_id
1 'polypeptide(L)'
;PDDETAEFLRSFGDGLHFLLITSGAQLGRAGDGAFRSETIDGLAVGVERAPGDKCDRCWHYTEDVGADGNWPTICGRCAANVRAIVEQERA
;
A
#
# COMPACT_ATOMS: atom_id res chain seq x y z
N PRO A 1 18.28 4.38 6.62
CA PRO A 1 19.42 3.96 5.77
C PRO A 1 20.25 5.19 5.42
N ASP A 2 21.34 5.05 4.66
CA ASP A 2 22.02 6.21 4.06
C ASP A 2 21.08 7.05 3.19
N ASP A 3 21.53 8.26 2.85
CA ASP A 3 20.70 9.24 2.14
C ASP A 3 20.30 8.76 0.75
N GLU A 4 21.20 8.08 0.03
CA GLU A 4 20.93 7.52 -1.31
C GLU A 4 19.81 6.47 -1.26
N THR A 5 19.91 5.49 -0.36
CA THR A 5 18.87 4.45 -0.20
C THR A 5 17.56 5.08 0.26
N ALA A 6 17.62 6.08 1.15
CA ALA A 6 16.42 6.75 1.64
C ALA A 6 15.72 7.52 0.50
N GLU A 7 16.46 8.23 -0.36
CA GLU A 7 15.93 8.90 -1.53
C GLU A 7 15.37 7.94 -2.56
N PHE A 8 16.06 6.83 -2.83
CA PHE A 8 15.58 5.77 -3.71
C PHE A 8 14.23 5.23 -3.23
N LEU A 9 14.10 4.88 -1.95
CA LEU A 9 12.84 4.40 -1.40
C LEU A 9 11.74 5.47 -1.45
N ARG A 10 12.05 6.74 -1.16
CA ARG A 10 11.09 7.85 -1.22
C ARG A 10 10.57 8.09 -2.64
N SER A 11 11.37 7.81 -3.67
CA SER A 11 10.99 8.04 -5.07
C SER A 11 9.73 7.27 -5.51
N PHE A 12 9.39 6.18 -4.82
CA PHE A 12 8.20 5.39 -5.11
C PHE A 12 6.90 5.95 -4.51
N GLY A 13 6.99 6.87 -3.53
CA GLY A 13 5.84 7.45 -2.83
C GLY A 13 4.84 6.38 -2.36
N ASP A 14 3.55 6.63 -2.61
CA ASP A 14 2.47 5.69 -2.30
C ASP A 14 2.60 4.36 -3.05
N GLY A 15 3.38 4.29 -4.13
CA GLY A 15 3.60 3.07 -4.90
C GLY A 15 4.51 2.05 -4.23
N LEU A 16 5.24 2.42 -3.17
CA LEU A 16 6.23 1.54 -2.53
C LEU A 16 5.64 0.21 -2.05
N HIS A 17 4.40 0.23 -1.53
CA HIS A 17 3.73 -0.97 -1.04
C HIS A 17 3.54 -2.06 -2.11
N PHE A 18 3.39 -1.66 -3.38
CA PHE A 18 3.29 -2.61 -4.49
C PHE A 18 4.60 -3.34 -4.75
N LEU A 19 5.75 -2.69 -4.58
CA LEU A 19 7.05 -3.35 -4.74
C LEU A 19 7.32 -4.33 -3.61
N LEU A 20 6.84 -4.01 -2.41
CA LEU A 20 7.00 -4.84 -1.23
C LEU A 20 5.90 -5.91 -1.07
N ILE A 21 4.91 -5.95 -1.96
CA ILE A 21 3.78 -6.89 -1.93
C ILE A 21 3.06 -6.84 -0.56
N THR A 22 2.84 -5.63 -0.07
CA THR A 22 2.15 -5.34 1.20
C THR A 22 0.94 -4.46 0.97
N SER A 23 0.02 -4.39 1.94
CA SER A 23 -1.16 -3.53 1.82
C SER A 23 -0.83 -2.04 1.96
N GLY A 24 0.26 -1.70 2.65
CA GLY A 24 0.75 -0.34 2.82
C GLY A 24 2.23 -0.33 3.20
N ALA A 25 2.92 0.77 2.88
CA ALA A 25 4.32 0.98 3.22
C ALA A 25 4.56 2.46 3.50
N GLN A 26 5.30 2.76 4.55
CA GLN A 26 5.63 4.13 4.94
C GLN A 26 7.13 4.22 5.25
N LEU A 27 7.75 5.34 4.89
CA LEU A 27 9.13 5.63 5.23
C LEU A 27 9.16 6.59 6.42
N GLY A 28 9.85 6.18 7.48
CA GLY A 28 9.92 6.95 8.70
C GLY A 28 11.00 6.44 9.64
N ARG A 29 10.90 6.84 10.91
CA ARG A 29 11.77 6.31 11.96
C ARG A 29 11.29 4.93 12.37
N ALA A 30 12.21 3.97 12.46
CA ALA A 30 11.89 2.64 12.94
C ALA A 30 11.45 2.68 14.41
N GLY A 31 10.35 1.99 14.71
CA GLY A 31 9.88 1.78 16.08
C GLY A 31 10.67 0.72 16.82
N ASP A 32 10.31 0.51 18.08
CA ASP A 32 10.89 -0.55 18.91
C ASP A 32 10.61 -1.93 18.31
N GLY A 33 11.60 -2.82 18.36
CA GLY A 33 11.48 -4.18 17.82
C GLY A 33 11.58 -4.31 16.30
N ALA A 34 11.85 -3.22 15.57
CA ALA A 34 12.11 -3.29 14.13
C ALA A 34 13.33 -4.17 13.81
N PHE A 35 13.23 -4.94 12.74
CA PHE A 35 14.36 -5.68 12.18
C PHE A 35 15.39 -4.69 11.65
N ARG A 36 16.66 -4.86 12.00
CA ARG A 36 17.77 -4.03 11.49
C ARG A 36 18.55 -4.85 10.47
N SER A 37 18.77 -4.28 9.29
CA SER A 37 19.51 -4.95 8.23
C SER A 37 20.97 -5.14 8.63
N GLU A 38 21.52 -6.32 8.33
CA GLU A 38 22.95 -6.61 8.50
C GLU A 38 23.78 -6.18 7.29
N THR A 39 23.13 -5.96 6.14
CA THR A 39 23.79 -5.72 4.85
C THR A 39 23.58 -4.30 4.30
N ILE A 40 22.59 -3.57 4.82
CA ILE A 40 22.29 -2.19 4.40
C ILE A 40 22.32 -1.31 5.64
N ASP A 41 23.37 -0.50 5.77
CA ASP A 41 23.59 0.31 6.97
C ASP A 41 22.44 1.31 7.21
N GLY A 42 22.05 1.42 8.48
CA GLY A 42 20.95 2.25 8.92
C GLY A 42 19.55 1.84 8.41
N LEU A 43 19.39 0.77 7.63
CA LEU A 43 18.07 0.28 7.23
C LEU A 43 17.43 -0.51 8.37
N ALA A 44 16.19 -0.15 8.70
CA ALA A 44 15.36 -0.88 9.64
C ALA A 44 13.93 -1.02 9.10
N VAL A 45 13.31 -2.16 9.38
CA VAL A 45 12.00 -2.56 8.87
C VAL A 45 11.11 -2.94 10.04
N GLY A 46 10.02 -2.19 10.23
CA GLY A 46 8.92 -2.57 11.10
C GLY A 46 7.82 -3.25 10.28
N VAL A 47 7.12 -4.21 10.89
CA VAL A 47 5.97 -4.88 10.28
C VAL A 47 4.81 -4.85 11.25
N GLU A 48 3.66 -4.36 10.77
CA GLU A 48 2.41 -4.35 11.49
C GLU A 48 1.26 -4.77 10.59
N ARG A 49 0.14 -5.16 11.19
CA ARG A 49 -1.08 -5.47 10.44
C ARG A 49 -1.65 -4.16 9.87
N ALA A 50 -1.82 -4.11 8.56
CA ALA A 50 -2.49 -2.97 7.91
C ALA A 50 -3.92 -2.76 8.47
N PRO A 51 -4.37 -1.50 8.62
CA PRO A 51 -5.71 -1.17 9.11
C PRO A 51 -6.78 -1.43 8.04
N GLY A 52 -8.05 -1.32 8.46
CA GLY A 52 -9.21 -1.48 7.60
C GLY A 52 -9.52 -2.94 7.26
N ASP A 53 -10.18 -3.11 6.12
CA ASP A 53 -10.75 -4.37 5.66
C ASP A 53 -10.11 -4.83 4.34
N LYS A 54 -10.13 -6.14 4.09
CA LYS A 54 -9.60 -6.71 2.86
C LYS A 54 -10.52 -6.36 1.69
N CYS A 55 -9.97 -5.72 0.66
CA CYS A 55 -10.65 -5.56 -0.63
C CYS A 55 -10.71 -6.88 -1.40
N ASP A 56 -11.89 -7.30 -1.86
CA ASP A 56 -12.05 -8.59 -2.57
C ASP A 56 -11.38 -8.62 -3.95
N ARG A 57 -11.13 -7.47 -4.58
CA ARG A 57 -10.54 -7.38 -5.93
C ARG A 57 -9.01 -7.34 -5.92
N CYS A 58 -8.40 -6.50 -5.08
CA CYS A 58 -6.94 -6.35 -5.06
C CYS A 58 -6.27 -7.03 -3.86
N TRP A 59 -7.05 -7.53 -2.89
CA TRP A 59 -6.60 -8.17 -1.65
C TRP A 59 -5.74 -7.29 -0.73
N HIS A 60 -5.62 -5.99 -0.99
CA HIS A 60 -5.05 -5.06 -0.04
C HIS A 60 -6.06 -4.77 1.07
N TYR A 61 -5.56 -4.64 2.29
CA TYR A 61 -6.31 -4.07 3.40
C TYR A 61 -6.31 -2.55 3.29
N THR A 62 -7.49 -1.94 3.25
CA THR A 62 -7.66 -0.48 3.14
C THR A 62 -8.84 -0.02 3.99
N GLU A 63 -8.81 1.25 4.40
CA GLU A 63 -9.86 1.85 5.25
C GLU A 63 -11.09 2.32 4.45
N ASP A 64 -11.00 2.28 3.12
CA ASP A 64 -12.02 2.77 2.18
C ASP A 64 -12.81 1.64 1.48
N VAL A 65 -12.70 0.40 1.96
CA VAL A 65 -13.53 -0.70 1.44
C VAL A 65 -15.01 -0.37 1.66
N GLY A 66 -15.79 -0.44 0.58
CA GLY A 66 -17.22 -0.15 0.62
C GLY A 66 -17.57 1.35 0.68
N ALA A 67 -16.59 2.25 0.51
CA ALA A 67 -16.85 3.68 0.41
C ALA A 67 -17.77 4.05 -0.78
N ASP A 68 -17.77 3.25 -1.85
CA ASP A 68 -18.73 3.35 -2.95
C ASP A 68 -19.86 2.33 -2.77
N GLY A 69 -21.09 2.82 -2.58
CA GLY A 69 -22.26 1.97 -2.36
C GLY A 69 -22.61 1.04 -3.52
N ASN A 70 -22.10 1.29 -4.74
CA ASN A 70 -22.30 0.37 -5.87
C ASN A 70 -21.40 -0.87 -5.79
N TRP A 71 -20.29 -0.78 -5.05
CA TRP A 71 -19.32 -1.87 -4.90
C TRP A 71 -18.89 -2.02 -3.42
N PRO A 72 -19.76 -2.58 -2.57
CA PRO A 72 -19.61 -2.55 -1.12
C PRO A 72 -18.45 -3.40 -0.57
N THR A 73 -17.82 -4.24 -1.38
CA THR A 73 -16.75 -5.16 -0.94
C THR A 73 -15.36 -4.85 -1.50
N ILE A 74 -15.22 -3.72 -2.20
CA ILE A 74 -13.93 -3.31 -2.78
C ILE A 74 -13.54 -1.91 -2.36
N CYS A 75 -12.24 -1.61 -2.39
CA CYS A 75 -11.69 -0.29 -2.09
C CYS A 75 -11.98 0.72 -3.21
N GLY A 76 -11.82 2.01 -2.90
CA GLY A 76 -12.08 3.13 -3.82
C GLY A 76 -11.28 3.05 -5.11
N ARG A 77 -10.01 2.61 -5.05
CA ARG A 77 -9.19 2.36 -6.26
C ARG A 77 -9.82 1.29 -7.16
N CYS A 78 -10.28 0.20 -6.57
CA CYS A 78 -10.91 -0.89 -7.30
C CYS A 78 -12.27 -0.48 -7.86
N ALA A 79 -13.07 0.27 -7.11
CA ALA A 79 -14.32 0.86 -7.55
C ALA A 79 -14.12 1.78 -8.77
N ALA A 80 -13.13 2.70 -8.73
CA ALA A 80 -12.80 3.58 -9.85
C ALA A 80 -12.42 2.79 -11.12
N ASN A 81 -11.61 1.73 -10.97
CA ASN A 81 -11.25 0.86 -12.08
C ASN A 81 -12.44 0.08 -12.66
N VAL A 82 -13.33 -0.45 -11.82
CA VAL A 82 -14.56 -1.12 -12.27
C VAL A 82 -15.46 -0.15 -13.02
N ARG A 83 -15.65 1.06 -12.47
CA ARG A 83 -16.46 2.12 -13.08
C ARG A 83 -16.00 2.43 -14.50
N ALA A 84 -14.70 2.66 -14.69
CA ALA A 84 -14.12 2.97 -15.99
C ALA A 84 -14.35 1.84 -17.02
N ILE A 85 -14.24 0.58 -16.61
CA ILE A 85 -14.51 -0.58 -17.49
C ILE A 85 -15.99 -0.62 -17.87
N VAL A 86 -16.90 -0.49 -16.91
CA VAL A 86 -18.35 -0.52 -17.14
C VAL A 86 -18.79 0.63 -18.06
N GLU A 87 -18.21 1.82 -17.91
CA GLU A 87 -18.50 2.97 -18.77
C GLU A 87 -18.02 2.76 -20.20
N GLN A 88 -16.85 2.13 -20.40
CA GLN A 88 -16.33 1.78 -21.72
C GLN A 88 -17.20 0.74 -22.43
N GLU A 89 -17.75 -0.24 -21.70
CA GLU A 89 -18.63 -1.28 -22.27
C GLU A 89 -20.02 -0.74 -22.67
N ARG A 90 -20.41 0.42 -22.15
CA ARG A 90 -21.71 1.07 -22.41
C ARG A 90 -21.67 2.08 -23.56
N ALA A 91 -20.49 2.43 -24.05
CA ALA A 91 -20.26 3.34 -25.17
C ALA A 91 -20.32 2.59 -26.51
#